data_AF-A0A4R3X2V9-F1
#
_entry.id   AF-A0A4R3X2V9-F1
#
_cell.length_a   1.000
_cell.length_b   1.000
_cell.length_c   1.000
_cell.angle_alpha   90.00
_cell.angle_beta   90.00
_cell.angle_gamma   90.00
#
_symmetry.space_group_name_H-M   'P 1'
#
loop_
_entity.id
_entity.type
_entity.pdbx_description
1 polymer ?
#
loop_
_entity_poly.entity_id
_entity_poly.type
_entity_poly.pdbx_seq_one_letter_code
_entity_poly.pdbx_strand_id
1 'polypeptide(L)' 'MRSLALKTAVFIWKQGNEIDLILQTKLLSEGYDVAKLERRYRA' A
#
# COMPACT_ATOMS: atom_id res chain seq x y z
N MET A 1 13.78 -4.00 8.70
CA MET A 1 12.58 -4.85 8.57
C MET A 1 11.60 -4.18 7.61
N ARG A 2 11.02 -4.88 6.61
CA ARG A 2 10.01 -4.27 5.72
C ARG A 2 8.75 -3.91 6.52
N SER A 3 8.21 -2.70 6.30
CA SER A 3 7.00 -2.19 6.98
C SER A 3 5.82 -3.16 6.89
N LEU A 4 5.08 -3.29 8.00
CA LEU A 4 3.83 -4.04 8.03
C LEU A 4 2.76 -3.37 7.14
N ALA A 5 2.71 -2.03 7.09
CA ALA A 5 1.76 -1.29 6.26
C ALA A 5 1.94 -1.62 4.78
N LEU A 6 3.20 -1.65 4.31
CA LEU A 6 3.52 -2.02 2.93
C LEU A 6 3.09 -3.46 2.62
N LYS A 7 3.34 -4.41 3.52
CA LYS A 7 2.94 -5.82 3.31
C LYS A 7 1.42 -5.95 3.20
N THR A 8 0.67 -5.29 4.08
CA THR A 8 -0.79 -5.29 4.07
C THR A 8 -1.32 -4.68 2.78
N ALA A 9 -0.78 -3.54 2.35
CA ALA A 9 -1.21 -2.88 1.12
C ALA A 9 -0.96 -3.75 -0.13
N VAL A 10 0.22 -4.37 -0.22
CA VAL A 10 0.53 -5.31 -1.31
C VAL A 10 -0.43 -6.49 -1.34
N PHE A 11 -0.79 -7.05 -0.17
CA PHE A 11 -1.77 -8.13 -0.09
C PHE A 11 -3.14 -7.70 -0.62
N ILE A 12 -3.62 -6.52 -0.22
CA ILE A 12 -4.92 -5.98 -0.65
C ILE A 12 -4.94 -5.70 -2.15
N TRP A 13 -3.90 -5.05 -2.69
CA TRP A 13 -3.81 -4.75 -4.13
C TRP A 13 -3.76 -6.01 -4.99
N LYS A 14 -3.08 -7.07 -4.52
CA LYS A 14 -3.07 -8.37 -5.21
C LYS A 14 -4.44 -9.06 -5.27
N GLN A 15 -5.37 -8.66 -4.40
CA GLN A 15 -6.77 -9.11 -4.45
C GLN A 15 -7.64 -8.21 -5.34
N GLY A 16 -7.08 -7.17 -5.97
CA GLY A 16 -7.80 -6.19 -6.79
C GLY A 16 -8.54 -5.11 -5.99
N ASN A 17 -8.42 -5.15 -4.66
CA ASN A 17 -9.11 -4.25 -3.74
C ASN A 17 -8.32 -2.95 -3.52
N GLU A 18 -9.03 -1.92 -3.06
CA GLU A 18 -8.46 -0.65 -2.63
C GLU A 18 -8.07 -0.71 -1.15
N ILE A 19 -7.03 0.02 -0.77
CA ILE A 19 -6.63 0.16 0.63
C ILE A 19 -7.45 1.27 1.29
N ASP A 20 -7.75 1.13 2.58
CA ASP A 20 -8.44 2.18 3.33
C ASP A 20 -7.54 3.41 3.57
N LEU A 21 -8.19 4.51 3.99
CA LEU A 21 -7.54 5.80 4.24
C LEU A 21 -6.48 5.73 5.36
N ILE A 22 -6.67 4.86 6.37
CA ILE A 22 -5.74 4.73 7.50
C ILE A 22 -4.44 4.09 7.00
N LEU A 23 -4.54 3.02 6.22
CA LEU A 23 -3.41 2.33 5.63
C LEU A 23 -2.69 3.22 4.61
N GLN A 24 -3.44 3.97 3.80
CA GLN A 24 -2.89 4.96 2.88
C GLN A 24 -2.10 6.06 3.62
N THR A 25 -2.68 6.63 4.67
CA THR A 25 -2.02 7.68 5.49
C THR A 25 -0.76 7.14 6.15
N LYS A 26 -0.79 5.90 6.63
CA LYS A 26 0.38 5.25 7.22
C LYS A 26 1.52 5.09 6.21
N LEU A 27 1.22 4.63 5.00
CA LEU A 27 2.23 4.53 3.94
C LEU A 27 2.84 5.89 3.58
N LEU A 28 2.03 6.94 3.47
CA LEU A 28 2.51 8.30 3.23
C LEU A 28 3.42 8.79 4.37
N SER A 29 3.04 8.54 5.64
CA SER A 29 3.85 8.91 6.81
C SER A 29 5.19 8.16 6.88
N GLU A 30 5.25 6.97 6.30
CA GLU A 30 6.47 6.17 6.17
C GLU A 30 7.31 6.56 4.92
N GLY A 31 6.88 7.57 4.16
CA GLY A 31 7.58 8.11 3.00
C GLY A 31 7.33 7.36 1.69
N TYR A 32 6.32 6.49 1.64
CA TYR A 32 5.97 5.77 0.42
C TYR A 32 5.09 6.60 -0.52
N ASP A 33 5.38 6.53 -1.81
CA ASP A 33 4.48 6.98 -2.88
C ASP A 33 3.42 5.91 -3.16
N VAL A 34 2.25 6.07 -2.54
CA VAL A 34 1.14 5.11 -2.61
C VAL A 34 0.68 4.87 -4.06
N ALA A 35 0.56 5.93 -4.87
CA ALA A 35 0.07 5.82 -6.25
C ALA A 35 1.06 5.06 -7.16
N LYS A 36 2.37 5.22 -6.91
CA LYS A 36 3.40 4.43 -7.59
C LYS A 36 3.38 2.97 -7.12
N LEU A 37 3.19 2.71 -5.83
CA LEU A 37 3.10 1.36 -5.30
C LEU A 37 1.86 0.61 -5.81
N GLU A 38 0.70 1.25 -5.80
CA GLU A 38 -0.55 0.67 -6.28
C GLU A 38 -0.42 0.24 -7.74
N ARG A 39 0.05 1.13 -8.62
CA ARG A 39 0.32 0.80 -10.04
C ARG A 39 1.28 -0.38 -10.20
N ARG A 40 2.23 -0.55 -9.28
CA ARG A 40 3.22 -1.64 -9.33
C ARG A 40 2.66 -2.98 -8.86
N TYR A 41 1.74 -2.99 -7.90
CA TYR A 41 1.28 -4.21 -7.23
C TYR A 41 -0.14 -4.63 -7.58
N ARG A 42 -0.93 -3.74 -8.18
CA ARG A 42 -2.29 -4.02 -8.69
C ARG A 42 -2.28 -4.49 -10.15
N ALA A 43 -1.20 -4.25 -10.89
CA ALA A 43 -0.95 -4.78 -12.24
C ALA A 43 -0.61 -6.28 -12.21
#